data_AF-A0A1F8TT79-F1
#
_entry.id   AF-A0A1F8TT79-F1
#
_cell.length_a   1.000
_cell.length_b   1.000
_cell.length_c   1.000
_cell.angle_alpha   90.00
_cell.angle_beta   90.00
_cell.angle_gamma   90.00
#
_symmetry.space_group_name_H-M   'P 1'
#
loop_
_entity.id
_entity.type
_entity.pdbx_description
1 polymer ?
#
loop_
_entity_poly.entity_id
_entity_poly.type
_entity_poly.pdbx_seq_one_letter_code
_entity_poly.pdbx_strand_id
1 'polypeptide(L)' 'MKKSAYRDETKYASWSGTSMATPHVTAAAALIQAKNPGLDPKQVAKLLKRTATKLPAMKNKSKTKDFGAGLLNLQTALK' A
#
# COMPACT_ATOMS: atom_id res chain seq x y z
N MET A 1 2.83 -28.33 0.13
CA MET A 1 2.68 -27.71 -1.21
C MET A 1 3.31 -28.67 -2.22
N LYS A 2 2.58 -29.13 -3.25
CA LYS A 2 3.16 -29.97 -4.32
C LYS A 2 3.97 -29.09 -5.28
N LYS A 3 5.22 -29.45 -5.55
CA LYS A 3 6.06 -28.79 -6.58
C LYS A 3 5.42 -28.96 -7.96
N SER A 4 5.50 -27.93 -8.79
CA SER A 4 5.12 -28.00 -10.20
C SER A 4 6.12 -28.86 -10.98
N ALA A 5 5.65 -29.73 -11.87
CA ALA A 5 6.50 -30.58 -12.72
C ALA A 5 7.13 -29.81 -13.90
N TYR A 6 6.73 -28.55 -14.14
CA TYR A 6 7.12 -27.77 -15.33
C TYR A 6 8.00 -26.55 -15.04
N ARG A 7 8.02 -26.05 -13.79
CA ARG A 7 8.84 -24.89 -13.39
C ARG A 7 9.41 -25.12 -12.00
N ASP A 8 10.74 -25.21 -11.88
CA ASP A 8 11.48 -25.24 -10.60
C ASP A 8 11.78 -23.82 -10.07
N GLU A 9 10.96 -22.86 -10.48
CA GLU A 9 11.07 -21.46 -10.05
C GLU A 9 10.49 -21.33 -8.63
N THR A 10 11.35 -21.46 -7.61
CA THR A 10 10.97 -21.27 -6.19
C THR A 10 11.26 -19.86 -5.68
N LYS A 11 11.96 -19.03 -6.48
CA LYS A 11 12.38 -17.67 -6.11
C LYS A 11 11.24 -16.65 -6.10
N TYR A 12 10.15 -16.95 -6.81
CA TYR A 12 8.98 -16.08 -6.91
C TYR A 12 7.71 -16.90 -6.74
N ALA A 13 6.71 -16.29 -6.11
CA ALA A 13 5.38 -16.85 -5.97
C ALA A 13 4.35 -15.72 -5.98
N SER A 14 3.16 -16.00 -6.53
CA SER A 14 2.02 -15.10 -6.46
C SER A 14 1.14 -15.47 -5.27
N TRP A 15 1.04 -14.56 -4.30
CA TRP A 15 0.20 -14.72 -3.12
C TRP A 15 -0.82 -13.59 -3.04
N SER A 16 -1.95 -13.88 -2.40
CA SER A 16 -3.03 -12.94 -2.15
C SER A 16 -3.20 -12.74 -0.65
N GLY A 17 -3.48 -11.52 -0.23
CA GLY A 17 -3.82 -11.23 1.17
C GLY A 17 -3.36 -9.85 1.62
N THR A 18 -3.84 -9.44 2.78
CA THR A 18 -3.42 -8.19 3.43
C THR A 18 -1.92 -8.21 3.75
N SER A 19 -1.34 -9.38 4.02
CA SER A 19 0.11 -9.56 4.17
C SER A 19 0.92 -9.12 2.95
N MET A 20 0.34 -9.13 1.74
CA MET A 20 0.97 -8.62 0.51
C MET A 20 0.71 -7.13 0.32
N ALA A 21 -0.42 -6.61 0.80
CA ALA A 21 -0.71 -5.18 0.78
C ALA A 21 0.19 -4.40 1.78
N THR A 22 0.43 -4.96 2.96
CA THR A 22 1.25 -4.35 4.02
C THR A 22 2.64 -3.90 3.53
N PRO A 23 3.49 -4.74 2.90
CA PRO A 23 4.82 -4.32 2.46
C PRO A 23 4.79 -3.20 1.41
N HIS A 24 3.72 -3.09 0.59
CA HIS A 24 3.56 -1.96 -0.33
C HIS A 24 3.33 -0.64 0.44
N VAL A 25 2.50 -0.65 1.49
CA VAL A 25 2.27 0.53 2.34
C VAL A 25 3.51 0.87 3.15
N THR A 26 4.23 -0.13 3.67
CA THR A 26 5.51 0.06 4.38
C THR A 26 6.56 0.71 3.49
N ALA A 27 6.74 0.22 2.26
CA ALA A 27 7.65 0.82 1.30
C ALA A 27 7.27 2.27 0.96
N ALA A 28 5.97 2.56 0.83
CA ALA A 28 5.50 3.92 0.59
C ALA A 28 5.77 4.86 1.76
N ALA A 29 5.58 4.40 3.00
CA ALA A 29 5.95 5.17 4.19
C ALA A 29 7.46 5.46 4.23
N ALA A 30 8.29 4.46 3.92
CA ALA A 30 9.75 4.61 3.85
C ALA A 30 10.17 5.63 2.78
N LEU A 31 9.57 5.61 1.58
CA LEU A 31 9.85 6.58 0.52
C LEU A 31 9.47 8.01 0.93
N ILE A 32 8.32 8.19 1.58
CA ILE A 32 7.90 9.51 2.09
C ILE A 32 8.89 10.03 3.11
N GLN A 33 9.32 9.18 4.05
CA GLN A 33 10.27 9.57 5.09
C GLN A 33 11.67 9.81 4.53
N ALA A 34 12.11 9.04 3.53
CA ALA A 34 13.38 9.29 2.84
C ALA A 34 13.38 10.64 2.11
N LYS A 35 12.26 11.02 1.48
CA LYS A 35 12.11 12.34 0.83
C LYS A 35 11.96 13.48 1.84
N ASN A 36 11.36 13.21 3.00
CA ASN A 36 11.10 14.20 4.03
C ASN A 36 11.49 13.67 5.44
N PRO A 37 12.80 13.65 5.78
CA PRO A 37 13.29 13.03 7.02
C PRO A 37 12.74 13.66 8.30
N GLY A 38 12.30 14.91 8.25
CA GLY A 38 11.71 15.62 9.38
C GLY A 38 10.24 15.25 9.68
N LEU A 39 9.59 14.43 8.85
CA LEU A 39 8.23 13.97 9.13
C LEU A 39 8.25 12.87 10.20
N ASP A 40 7.41 13.04 11.22
CA ASP A 40 7.14 12.02 12.21
C ASP A 40 6.23 10.91 11.63
N PRO A 41 6.18 9.73 12.28
CA PRO A 41 5.35 8.61 11.79
C PRO A 41 3.84 8.93 11.66
N LYS A 42 3.29 9.80 12.51
CA LYS A 42 1.87 10.21 12.45
C LYS A 42 1.63 11.11 11.24
N GLN A 43 2.57 11.99 10.91
CA GLN A 43 2.54 12.85 9.73
C GLN A 43 2.63 12.01 8.45
N VAL A 44 3.54 11.03 8.39
CA VAL A 44 3.63 10.08 7.27
C VAL A 44 2.31 9.32 7.08
N ALA A 45 1.75 8.76 8.16
CA ALA A 45 0.48 8.06 8.10
C ALA A 45 -0.68 8.97 7.67
N LYS A 46 -0.69 10.23 8.12
CA LYS A 46 -1.70 11.23 7.71
C LYS A 46 -1.56 11.56 6.23
N LEU A 47 -0.35 11.74 5.72
CA LEU A 47 -0.09 12.03 4.31
C LEU A 47 -0.61 10.89 3.43
N LEU A 48 -0.21 9.65 3.72
CA LEU A 48 -0.67 8.45 3.01
C LEU A 48 -2.20 8.35 2.95
N LYS A 49 -2.87 8.61 4.08
CA LYS A 49 -4.35 8.60 4.14
C LYS A 49 -4.98 9.73 3.34
N ARG A 50 -4.41 10.94 3.38
CA ARG A 50 -4.95 12.12 2.68
C ARG A 50 -4.81 12.01 1.17
N THR A 51 -3.75 11.39 0.69
CA THR A 51 -3.47 11.29 -0.75
C THR A 51 -4.01 10.02 -1.39
N ALA A 52 -4.61 9.12 -0.61
CA ALA A 52 -5.22 7.89 -1.11
C ALA A 52 -6.29 8.17 -2.17
N THR A 53 -6.30 7.37 -3.23
CA THR A 53 -7.30 7.42 -4.30
C THR A 53 -8.60 6.78 -3.83
N LYS A 54 -9.70 7.52 -3.95
CA LYS A 54 -11.05 6.99 -3.67
C LYS A 54 -11.44 5.97 -4.73
N LEU A 55 -11.85 4.77 -4.30
CA LEU A 55 -12.28 3.70 -5.19
C LEU A 55 -13.79 3.79 -5.50
N PRO A 56 -14.26 3.34 -6.67
CA PRO A 56 -15.69 3.30 -7.00
C PRO A 56 -16.53 2.54 -5.95
N ALA A 57 -16.00 1.43 -5.44
CA ALA A 57 -16.63 0.61 -4.40
C ALA A 57 -16.86 1.36 -3.06
N MET A 58 -16.20 2.50 -2.85
CA MET A 58 -16.39 3.33 -1.66
C MET A 58 -17.65 4.21 -1.73
N LYS A 59 -18.40 4.20 -2.84
CA LYS A 59 -19.65 4.96 -3.02
C LYS A 59 -19.52 6.43 -2.62
N ASN A 60 -18.47 7.08 -3.12
CA ASN A 60 -18.11 8.48 -2.84
C ASN A 60 -17.78 8.83 -1.38
N LYS A 61 -17.68 7.85 -0.47
CA LYS A 61 -17.26 8.09 0.92
C LYS A 61 -15.76 8.35 1.02
N SER A 62 -15.35 9.25 1.92
CA SER A 62 -13.94 9.54 2.19
C SER A 62 -13.26 8.51 3.08
N LYS A 63 -14.04 7.69 3.79
CA LYS A 63 -13.55 6.54 4.56
C LYS A 63 -14.59 5.42 4.57
N THR A 64 -14.17 4.17 4.44
CA THR A 64 -15.03 2.99 4.60
C THR A 64 -14.41 1.97 5.56
N LYS A 65 -15.21 0.98 6.00
CA LYS A 65 -14.70 -0.11 6.83
C LYS A 65 -13.73 -1.02 6.07
N ASP A 66 -13.99 -1.25 4.78
CA ASP A 66 -13.22 -2.20 3.97
C ASP A 66 -11.94 -1.60 3.38
N PHE A 67 -11.96 -0.32 2.99
CA PHE A 67 -10.85 0.33 2.27
C PHE A 67 -10.12 1.40 3.08
N GLY A 68 -10.58 1.71 4.29
CA GLY A 68 -10.04 2.84 5.05
C GLY A 68 -10.15 4.12 4.23
N ALA A 69 -9.03 4.80 4.00
CA ALA A 69 -8.99 6.05 3.22
C ALA A 69 -9.00 5.86 1.69
N GLY A 70 -8.83 4.62 1.19
CA GLY A 70 -8.80 4.31 -0.23
C GLY A 70 -7.51 3.62 -0.66
N LEU A 71 -7.28 3.57 -1.98
CA LEU A 71 -6.11 2.95 -2.59
C LEU A 71 -4.87 3.83 -2.41
N LEU A 72 -3.74 3.23 -2.04
CA LEU A 72 -2.45 3.91 -1.93
C LEU A 72 -2.09 4.65 -3.23
N ASN A 73 -1.69 5.92 -3.12
CA ASN A 73 -1.29 6.74 -4.26
C ASN A 73 0.03 7.47 -3.95
N LEU A 74 1.13 6.87 -4.40
CA LEU A 74 2.48 7.40 -4.22
C LEU A 74 2.73 8.66 -5.04
N GLN A 75 2.17 8.75 -6.24
CA GLN A 75 2.37 9.90 -7.10
C GLN A 75 1.82 11.18 -6.46
N THR A 76 0.64 11.10 -5.84
CA THR A 76 0.06 12.24 -5.11
C THR A 76 0.76 12.45 -3.76
N ALA A 77 1.24 11.38 -3.09
CA ALA A 77 1.93 11.49 -1.80
C ALA A 77 3.32 12.11 -1.89
N LEU A 78 4.01 11.95 -3.03
CA LEU A 78 5.38 12.42 -3.25
C LEU A 78 5.47 13.66 -4.12
N LYS A 79 4.36 14.28 -4.52
CA LYS A 79 4.38 15.64 -5.09
C LYS A 79 4.80 16.61 -4.00
#